data_AF-A0A6F9LAW0-F1
#
_entry.id   AF-A0A6F9LAW0-F1
#
_cell.length_a   1.000
_cell.length_b   1.000
_cell.length_c   1.000
_cell.angle_alpha   90.00
_cell.angle_beta   90.00
_cell.angle_gamma   90.00
#
_symmetry.space_group_name_H-M   'P 1'
#
loop_
_entity.id
_entity.type
_entity.pdbx_description
1 polymer ?
#
loop_
_entity_poly.entity_id
_entity_poly.type
_entity_poly.pdbx_seq_one_letter_code
_entity_poly.pdbx_strand_id
1 'polypeptide(L)' 'MKKLNKLSLSLVVGSLLFTQSYALPSGGKFTHGTSGSISSSNGTMNISGSKTNSVIQWGGGFNIASGETVN' A
#
# COMPACT_ATOMS: atom_id res chain seq x y z
N MET A 1 28.00 -9.24 -29.98
CA MET A 1 27.66 -8.44 -28.77
C MET A 1 26.24 -8.77 -28.34
N LYS A 2 26.06 -9.33 -27.13
CA LYS A 2 24.78 -9.83 -26.60
C LYS A 2 23.76 -8.70 -26.39
N LYS A 3 22.65 -8.71 -27.12
CA LYS A 3 21.48 -7.84 -26.90
C LYS A 3 20.31 -8.61 -26.25
N LEU A 4 20.56 -9.32 -25.14
CA LEU A 4 19.52 -10.02 -24.37
C LEU A 4 19.36 -9.52 -22.92
N ASN A 5 20.09 -8.48 -22.50
CA ASN A 5 20.18 -8.11 -21.08
C ASN A 5 19.12 -7.11 -20.58
N LYS A 6 18.26 -6.56 -21.45
CA LYS A 6 17.26 -5.55 -21.04
C LYS A 6 15.86 -6.11 -20.78
N LEU A 7 15.49 -7.24 -21.39
CA LEU A 7 14.17 -7.85 -21.21
C LEU A 7 14.10 -8.72 -19.94
N SER A 8 15.19 -9.41 -19.59
CA SER A 8 15.25 -10.28 -18.41
C SER A 8 15.19 -9.50 -17.09
N LEU A 9 15.83 -8.32 -17.01
CA LEU A 9 15.78 -7.46 -15.83
C LEU A 9 14.37 -6.88 -15.61
N SER A 10 13.65 -6.56 -16.69
CA SER A 10 12.29 -6.02 -16.62
C SER A 10 11.26 -7.03 -16.06
N LEU A 11 11.46 -8.33 -16.31
CA LEU A 11 10.57 -9.38 -15.79
C LEU A 11 10.83 -9.65 -14.30
N VAL A 12 12.10 -9.67 -13.88
CA VAL A 12 12.50 -9.91 -12.48
C VAL A 12 12.09 -8.75 -11.57
N VAL A 13 12.22 -7.50 -12.03
CA VAL A 13 11.75 -6.32 -11.29
C VAL A 13 10.21 -6.31 -11.21
N GLY A 14 9.52 -6.72 -12.27
CA GLY A 14 8.07 -6.89 -12.26
C GLY A 14 7.61 -7.85 -11.17
N SER A 15 8.23 -9.04 -11.04
CA SER A 15 7.86 -10.02 -10.01
C SER A 15 8.13 -9.56 -8.57
N LEU A 16 9.18 -8.77 -8.32
CA LEU A 16 9.52 -8.28 -6.98
C LEU A 16 8.57 -7.18 -6.47
N LEU A 17 7.89 -6.47 -7.37
CA LEU A 17 6.91 -5.44 -7.01
C LEU A 17 5.59 -6.04 -6.45
N PHE A 18 5.31 -7.32 -6.71
CA PHE A 18 4.05 -7.97 -6.33
C PHE A 18 4.16 -9.00 -5.19
N THR A 19 5.36 -9.31 -4.70
CA THR A 19 5.56 -10.30 -3.61
C THR A 19 5.36 -9.75 -2.20
N GLN A 20 4.88 -8.52 -2.06
CA GLN A 20 4.73 -7.93 -0.75
C GLN A 20 3.43 -8.40 -0.11
N SER A 21 3.54 -9.45 0.70
CA SER A 21 2.53 -9.86 1.67
C SER A 21 2.45 -8.79 2.77
N TYR A 22 1.85 -7.64 2.44
CA TYR A 22 1.63 -6.60 3.43
C TYR A 22 0.47 -7.03 4.34
N ALA A 23 0.74 -7.15 5.64
CA ALA A 23 -0.28 -7.53 6.62
C ALA A 23 -1.39 -6.46 6.75
N LEU A 24 -1.04 -5.20 6.53
CA LEU A 24 -1.93 -4.03 6.58
C LEU A 24 -1.86 -3.23 5.27
N PRO A 25 -2.85 -2.36 4.97
CA PRO A 25 -2.80 -1.49 3.79
C PRO A 25 -1.53 -0.64 3.74
N SER A 26 -1.01 -0.33 2.55
CA SER A 26 0.28 0.37 2.40
C SER A 26 0.22 1.54 1.43
N GLY A 27 0.96 2.61 1.75
CA GLY A 27 1.04 3.82 0.94
C GLY A 27 -0.26 4.62 0.91
N GLY A 28 -1.02 4.62 2.01
CA GLY A 28 -2.26 5.39 2.15
C GLY A 28 -2.00 6.89 2.19
N LYS A 29 -2.74 7.64 1.37
CA LYS A 29 -2.73 9.11 1.38
C LYS A 29 -4.14 9.66 1.14
N PHE A 30 -4.54 10.63 1.96
CA PHE A 30 -5.74 11.41 1.70
C PHE A 30 -5.56 12.26 0.42
N THR A 31 -6.47 12.11 -0.53
CA THR A 31 -6.36 12.78 -1.84
C THR A 31 -7.47 13.78 -2.10
N HIS A 32 -8.65 13.60 -1.50
CA HIS A 32 -9.79 14.49 -1.70
C HIS A 32 -10.68 14.54 -0.44
N GLY A 33 -11.37 15.67 -0.25
CA GLY A 33 -12.39 15.86 0.79
C GLY A 33 -11.86 16.33 2.14
N THR A 34 -10.72 15.81 2.60
CA THR A 34 -10.19 16.02 3.96
C THR A 34 -8.69 15.79 4.08
N SER A 35 -8.13 16.24 5.20
CA SER A 35 -6.88 15.75 5.76
C SER A 35 -7.18 14.75 6.88
N GLY A 36 -6.21 13.91 7.21
CA GLY A 36 -6.33 12.93 8.28
C GLY A 36 -4.99 12.32 8.62
N SER A 37 -5.01 11.38 9.55
CA SER A 37 -3.85 10.60 9.93
C SER A 37 -4.08 9.13 9.64
N ILE A 38 -2.99 8.47 9.25
CA ILE A 38 -2.92 7.02 9.12
C ILE A 38 -1.72 6.61 9.96
N SER A 39 -1.94 5.70 10.90
CA SER A 39 -0.89 5.16 11.77
C SER A 39 -1.05 3.65 11.89
N SER A 40 0.06 2.94 12.05
CA SER A 40 0.07 1.49 12.19
C SER A 40 0.96 1.09 13.37
N SER A 41 0.45 0.24 14.25
CA SER A 41 1.21 -0.31 15.38
C SER A 41 0.64 -1.66 15.77
N ASN A 42 1.51 -2.63 16.09
CA ASN A 42 1.15 -3.95 16.62
C ASN A 42 -0.02 -4.62 15.87
N GLY A 43 0.01 -4.58 14.54
CA GLY A 43 -0.98 -5.21 13.67
C GLY A 43 -2.36 -4.53 13.60
N THR A 44 -2.45 -3.30 14.09
CA THR A 44 -3.62 -2.45 13.92
C THR A 44 -3.25 -1.16 13.17
N MET A 45 -3.98 -0.86 12.11
CA MET A 45 -3.95 0.43 11.44
C MET A 45 -5.13 1.28 11.90
N ASN A 46 -4.87 2.52 12.34
CA ASN A 46 -5.90 3.49 12.66
C ASN A 46 -5.90 4.60 11.61
N ILE A 47 -7.08 4.88 11.05
CA ILE A 47 -7.35 5.89 10.04
C ILE A 47 -8.31 6.91 10.63
N SER A 48 -7.83 8.13 10.87
CA SER A 48 -8.67 9.22 11.37
C SER A 48 -8.84 10.28 10.29
N GLY A 49 -10.08 10.45 9.81
CA GLY A 49 -10.47 11.54 8.93
C GLY A 49 -11.00 12.74 9.71
N SER A 50 -10.67 13.97 9.27
CA SER A 50 -11.08 15.19 9.97
C SER A 50 -12.50 15.70 9.61
N LYS A 51 -13.20 15.08 8.65
CA LYS A 51 -14.59 15.40 8.26
C LYS A 51 -15.31 14.16 7.77
N THR A 52 -16.61 14.29 7.49
CA THR A 52 -17.54 13.21 7.14
C THR A 52 -17.14 12.37 5.92
N ASN A 53 -16.56 12.98 4.88
CA ASN A 53 -16.24 12.30 3.62
C ASN A 53 -14.75 12.42 3.31
N SER A 54 -14.08 11.30 3.06
CA SER A 54 -12.63 11.25 2.79
C SER A 54 -12.34 10.25 1.67
N VAL A 55 -11.41 10.60 0.77
CA VAL A 55 -10.88 9.66 -0.23
C VAL A 55 -9.41 9.38 0.06
N ILE A 56 -9.09 8.11 0.26
CA ILE A 56 -7.72 7.64 0.51
C ILE A 56 -7.29 6.77 -0.67
N GLN A 57 -6.14 7.09 -1.25
CA GLN A 57 -5.51 6.26 -2.27
C GLN A 57 -4.39 5.44 -1.66
N TRP A 58 -4.28 4.17 -2.07
CA TRP A 58 -3.31 3.21 -1.58
C TRP A 58 -2.33 2.85 -2.68
N GLY A 59 -1.11 3.41 -2.62
CA GLY A 59 -0.08 3.15 -3.62
C GLY A 59 0.55 1.76 -3.52
N GLY A 60 0.57 1.18 -2.31
CA GLY A 60 1.13 -0.15 -2.04
C GLY A 60 0.09 -1.27 -2.03
N GLY A 61 -1.19 -0.96 -2.31
CA GLY A 61 -2.31 -1.89 -2.23
C GLY A 61 -3.03 -1.87 -0.88
N PHE A 62 -4.20 -2.52 -0.86
CA PHE A 62 -5.05 -2.65 0.32
C PHE A 62 -5.20 -4.13 0.67
N ASN A 63 -4.56 -4.57 1.75
CA ASN A 63 -4.66 -5.93 2.27
C ASN A 63 -4.81 -5.90 3.79
N ILE A 64 -5.54 -6.85 4.35
CA ILE A 64 -5.70 -7.04 5.80
C ILE A 64 -5.54 -8.54 6.05
N ALA A 65 -4.39 -8.94 6.60
CA ALA A 65 -4.11 -10.34 6.90
C ALA A 65 -4.91 -10.84 8.11
N SER A 66 -4.96 -12.15 8.29
CA SER A 66 -5.63 -12.75 9.44
C SER A 66 -4.99 -12.30 10.76
N GLY A 67 -5.79 -11.80 11.69
CA GLY A 67 -5.33 -11.27 12.98
C GLY A 67 -5.02 -9.76 12.98
N GLU A 68 -5.02 -9.12 11.82
CA GLU A 68 -4.78 -7.68 11.66
C GLU A 68 -6.10 -6.90 11.63
N THR A 69 -6.07 -5.61 11.99
CA THR A 69 -7.28 -4.77 12.00
C THR A 69 -7.04 -3.39 11.41
N VAL A 70 -8.05 -2.83 10.75
CA VAL A 70 -8.09 -1.43 10.31
C VAL A 70 -9.31 -0.76 10.95
N ASN A 71 -9.08 0.32 11.69
CA ASN A 71 -10.08 1.13 12.39
C ASN A 71 -10.22 2.52 11.77
#